data_AF-A0AAV8X4I9-F1
#
_entry.id   AF-A0AAV8X4I9-F1
#
_cell.length_a   1.000
_cell.length_b   1.000
_cell.length_c   1.000
_cell.angle_alpha   90.00
_cell.angle_beta   90.00
_cell.angle_gamma   90.00
#
_symmetry.space_group_name_H-M   'P 1'
#
loop_
_entity.id
_entity.type
_entity.pdbx_description
1 polymer ?
#
loop_
_entity_poly.entity_id
_entity_poly.type
_entity_poly.pdbx_seq_one_letter_code
_entity_poly.pdbx_strand_id
1 'polypeptide(L)'
;MKYGDKHMQHVYQVQLKGRLQLAGENLQHFEVDILRLVRLAYPTAPPEFLEQLSIQHFIDGLRDSETQQALRLGRHRSLNDALSHALKLIAAKVASRGHVKVRRVSAVDEAPGQDDVWE
;
A
#
# COMPACT_ATOMS: atom_id res chain seq x y z
N MET A 1 -4.20 22.12 35.45
CA MET A 1 -4.09 22.65 34.07
C MET A 1 -4.45 21.53 33.09
N LYS A 2 -5.52 21.65 32.29
CA LYS A 2 -5.98 20.63 31.30
C LYS A 2 -5.99 21.14 29.85
N TYR A 3 -5.40 22.31 29.60
CA TYR A 3 -5.42 22.96 28.28
C TYR A 3 -4.36 22.40 27.33
N GLY A 4 -3.21 21.95 27.85
CA GLY A 4 -2.14 21.36 27.03
C GLY A 4 -2.56 20.06 26.34
N ASP A 5 -3.18 19.14 27.09
CA ASP A 5 -3.51 17.80 26.57
C ASP A 5 -4.54 17.83 25.43
N LYS A 6 -5.58 18.67 25.55
CA LYS A 6 -6.59 18.83 24.49
C LYS A 6 -5.99 19.45 23.23
N HIS A 7 -5.09 20.42 23.39
CA HIS A 7 -4.39 21.01 22.26
C HIS A 7 -3.50 19.99 21.55
N MET A 8 -2.80 19.14 22.30
CA MET A 8 -1.97 18.06 21.74
C MET A 8 -2.80 17.01 21.00
N GLN A 9 -3.97 16.60 21.53
CA GLN A 9 -4.88 15.68 20.84
C GLN A 9 -5.29 16.20 19.45
N HIS A 10 -5.64 17.49 19.37
CA HIS A 10 -6.02 18.09 18.09
C HIS A 10 -4.86 18.10 17.08
N VAL A 11 -3.63 18.38 17.53
CA VAL A 11 -2.44 18.31 16.68
C VAL A 11 -2.27 16.90 16.10
N TYR A 12 -2.39 15.86 16.92
CA TYR A 12 -2.28 14.48 16.44
C TYR A 12 -3.39 14.08 15.48
N GLN A 13 -4.63 14.57 15.68
CA GLN A 13 -5.72 14.36 14.74
C GLN A 13 -5.44 14.98 13.37
N VAL A 14 -4.85 16.18 13.34
CA VAL A 14 -4.44 16.84 12.08
C VAL A 14 -3.30 16.08 11.42
N GLN A 15 -2.29 15.65 12.19
CA GLN A 15 -1.18 14.83 11.67
C GLN A 15 -1.69 13.52 11.07
N LEU A 16 -2.58 12.81 11.77
CA LEU A 16 -3.19 11.57 11.29
C LEU A 16 -3.96 11.76 9.99
N LYS A 17 -4.73 12.86 9.86
CA LYS A 17 -5.47 13.17 8.62
C LYS A 17 -4.55 13.46 7.43
N GLY A 18 -3.41 14.10 7.67
CA GLY A 18 -2.42 14.40 6.64
C GLY A 18 -1.44 13.26 6.37
N ARG A 19 -1.55 12.13 7.09
CA ARG A 19 -0.55 11.07 7.03
C ARG A 19 -0.73 10.21 5.79
N LEU A 20 0.17 10.37 4.84
CA LEU A 20 0.30 9.55 3.65
C LEU A 20 1.66 8.84 3.63
N GLN A 21 1.73 7.65 3.05
CA GLN A 21 2.97 6.90 2.87
C GLN A 21 3.95 7.68 1.99
N LEU A 22 5.18 7.86 2.46
CA LEU A 22 6.21 8.58 1.73
C LEU A 22 6.83 7.73 0.61
N ALA A 23 7.53 8.38 -0.32
CA ALA A 23 8.30 7.69 -1.36
C ALA A 23 9.37 6.79 -0.72
N GLY A 24 9.31 5.47 -0.97
CA GLY A 24 10.30 4.53 -0.43
C GLY A 24 10.16 4.25 1.07
N GLU A 25 9.10 4.74 1.72
CA GLU A 25 8.83 4.40 3.12
C GLU A 25 8.43 2.94 3.26
N ASN A 26 9.09 2.23 4.18
CA ASN A 26 8.72 0.86 4.54
C ASN A 26 7.30 0.87 5.12
N LEU A 27 6.47 -0.02 4.58
CA LEU A 27 5.09 -0.20 4.99
C LEU A 27 4.91 -0.50 6.49
N GLN A 28 5.87 -1.19 7.11
CA GLN A 28 5.88 -1.44 8.55
C GLN A 28 6.12 -0.15 9.35
N HIS A 29 7.04 0.72 8.91
CA HIS A 29 7.22 2.03 9.56
C HIS A 29 5.99 2.91 9.42
N PHE A 30 5.36 2.88 8.24
CA PHE A 30 4.09 3.55 8.00
C PHE A 30 2.99 3.06 8.95
N GLU A 31 2.83 1.74 9.09
CA GLU A 31 1.86 1.11 9.99
C GLU A 31 2.09 1.49 11.47
N VAL A 32 3.33 1.42 11.95
CA VAL A 32 3.70 1.80 13.32
C VAL A 32 3.37 3.27 13.60
N ASP A 33 3.63 4.15 12.64
CA ASP A 33 3.34 5.58 12.79
C ASP A 33 1.83 5.87 12.80
N ILE A 34 1.04 5.17 11.98
CA ILE A 34 -0.43 5.24 12.02
C ILE A 34 -0.96 4.80 13.38
N LEU A 35 -0.49 3.67 13.93
CA LEU A 35 -0.88 3.21 15.28
C LEU A 35 -0.56 4.24 16.35
N ARG A 36 0.66 4.80 16.30
CA ARG A 36 1.11 5.82 17.23
C ARG A 36 0.21 7.04 17.16
N LEU A 37 -0.04 7.57 15.96
CA LEU A 37 -0.88 8.75 15.75
C LEU A 37 -2.32 8.53 16.22
N VAL A 38 -2.91 7.36 15.94
CA VAL A 38 -4.27 7.01 16.40
C VAL A 38 -4.36 6.98 17.92
N ARG A 39 -3.41 6.33 18.60
CA ARG A 39 -3.38 6.28 20.08
C ARG A 39 -3.18 7.65 20.73
N LEU A 40 -2.39 8.52 20.11
CA LEU A 40 -2.15 9.88 20.60
C LEU A 40 -3.34 10.82 20.31
N ALA A 41 -4.02 10.64 19.18
CA ALA A 41 -5.17 11.42 18.78
C ALA A 41 -6.44 11.08 19.59
N TYR A 42 -6.58 9.82 20.02
CA TYR A 42 -7.77 9.30 20.69
C TYR A 42 -7.43 8.42 21.92
N PRO A 43 -6.74 8.95 22.95
CA PRO A 43 -6.22 8.14 24.05
C PRO A 43 -7.30 7.51 24.96
N THR A 44 -8.54 8.00 24.89
CA THR A 44 -9.66 7.51 25.71
C THR A 44 -10.68 6.69 24.91
N ALA A 45 -10.43 6.45 23.61
CA ALA A 45 -11.38 5.72 22.78
C ALA A 45 -11.25 4.20 22.98
N PRO A 46 -12.33 3.43 22.76
CA PRO A 46 -12.30 1.97 22.87
C PRO A 46 -11.29 1.34 21.89
N PRO A 47 -10.64 0.22 22.25
CA PRO A 47 -9.68 -0.47 21.39
C PRO A 47 -10.24 -0.83 20.00
N GLU A 48 -11.50 -1.26 19.93
CA GLU A 48 -12.16 -1.64 18.67
C GLU A 48 -12.29 -0.44 17.73
N PHE A 49 -12.58 0.74 18.28
CA PHE A 49 -12.65 1.98 17.51
C PHE A 49 -11.26 2.40 17.02
N LEU A 50 -10.24 2.30 17.87
CA LEU A 50 -8.86 2.58 17.48
C LEU A 50 -8.40 1.64 16.35
N GLU A 51 -8.74 0.36 16.44
CA GLU A 51 -8.39 -0.64 15.42
C GLU A 51 -9.02 -0.32 14.07
N GLN A 52 -10.34 -0.03 14.05
CA GLN A 52 -11.06 0.36 12.84
C GLN A 52 -10.48 1.64 12.23
N LEU A 53 -10.17 2.63 13.08
CA LEU A 53 -9.61 3.89 12.63
C LEU A 53 -8.21 3.71 12.04
N SER A 54 -7.37 2.88 12.68
CA SER A 54 -6.05 2.54 12.17
C SER A 54 -6.10 1.83 10.82
N ILE A 55 -7.01 0.86 10.65
CA ILE A 55 -7.20 0.17 9.36
C ILE A 55 -7.57 1.18 8.27
N GLN A 56 -8.55 2.04 8.54
CA GLN A 56 -9.02 3.03 7.56
C GLN A 56 -7.91 4.00 7.15
N HIS A 57 -7.22 4.60 8.13
CA HIS A 57 -6.14 5.56 7.84
C HIS A 57 -4.93 4.90 7.17
N PHE A 58 -4.60 3.66 7.54
CA PHE A 58 -3.54 2.92 6.86
C PHE A 58 -3.89 2.73 5.38
N ILE A 59 -5.08 2.22 5.07
CA ILE A 59 -5.51 1.98 3.68
C ILE A 59 -5.59 3.31 2.91
N ASP A 60 -6.18 4.35 3.49
CA ASP A 60 -6.34 5.65 2.82
C ASP A 60 -5.01 6.36 2.57
N GLY A 61 -4.03 6.16 3.45
CA GLY A 61 -2.71 6.77 3.32
C GLY A 61 -1.74 6.01 2.42
N LEU A 62 -2.10 4.83 1.87
CA LEU A 62 -1.21 4.10 0.95
C LEU A 62 -0.99 4.86 -0.36
N ARG A 63 0.24 4.81 -0.84
CA ARG A 63 0.63 5.47 -2.09
C ARG A 63 0.26 4.66 -3.33
N ASP A 64 0.34 3.34 -3.26
CA ASP A 64 0.04 2.46 -4.40
C ASP A 64 -1.47 2.24 -4.53
N SER A 65 -2.09 2.92 -5.52
CA SER A 65 -3.55 2.91 -5.71
C SER A 65 -4.13 1.51 -5.92
N GLU A 66 -3.41 0.63 -6.62
CA GLU A 66 -3.86 -0.74 -6.85
C GLU A 66 -3.85 -1.57 -5.55
N THR A 67 -2.80 -1.45 -4.72
CA THR A 67 -2.78 -2.09 -3.38
C THR A 67 -3.85 -1.51 -2.48
N GLN A 68 -4.03 -0.18 -2.49
CA GLN A 68 -5.11 0.49 -1.74
C GLN A 68 -6.50 -0.04 -2.13
N GLN A 69 -6.79 -0.16 -3.44
CA GLN A 69 -8.06 -0.70 -3.93
C GLN A 69 -8.27 -2.16 -3.48
N ALA A 70 -7.25 -3.00 -3.62
CA ALA A 70 -7.32 -4.40 -3.19
C ALA A 70 -7.60 -4.55 -1.69
N LEU A 71 -6.99 -3.71 -0.85
CA LEU A 71 -7.24 -3.70 0.59
C LEU A 71 -8.63 -3.17 0.95
N ARG A 72 -9.16 -2.17 0.22
CA ARG A 72 -10.54 -1.67 0.43
C ARG A 72 -11.60 -2.73 0.16
N LEU A 73 -11.35 -3.61 -0.80
CA LEU A 73 -12.20 -4.78 -1.07
C LEU A 73 -12.01 -5.89 -0.03
N GLY A 74 -10.88 -5.87 0.67
CA GLY A 74 -10.57 -6.75 1.80
C GLY A 74 -11.37 -6.40 3.05
N ARG A 75 -11.85 -7.42 3.76
CA ARG A 75 -12.47 -7.25 5.10
C ARG A 75 -11.44 -7.51 6.18
N HIS A 76 -10.71 -6.46 6.54
CA HIS A 76 -9.66 -6.53 7.55
C HIS A 76 -10.24 -6.43 8.96
N ARG A 77 -9.81 -7.35 9.84
CA ARG A 77 -10.23 -7.37 11.26
C ARG A 77 -9.22 -6.68 12.18
N SER A 78 -7.99 -6.52 11.71
CA SER A 78 -6.93 -5.82 12.41
C SER A 78 -6.01 -5.10 11.43
N LEU A 79 -5.29 -4.11 11.91
CA LEU A 79 -4.28 -3.39 11.13
C LEU A 79 -3.16 -4.32 10.66
N ASN A 80 -2.75 -5.26 11.52
CA ASN A 80 -1.73 -6.25 11.16
C ASN A 80 -2.19 -7.18 10.02
N ASP A 81 -3.49 -7.51 9.96
CA ASP A 81 -4.07 -8.26 8.85
C ASP A 81 -4.03 -7.45 7.54
N ALA A 82 -4.37 -6.15 7.60
CA ALA A 82 -4.25 -5.24 6.46
C ALA A 82 -2.78 -5.10 5.98
N LEU A 83 -1.83 -4.94 6.91
CA LEU A 83 -0.39 -4.91 6.62
C LEU A 83 0.08 -6.20 5.95
N SER A 84 -0.29 -7.35 6.52
CA SER A 84 0.06 -8.67 5.99
C SER A 84 -0.49 -8.89 4.58
N HIS A 85 -1.73 -8.47 4.32
CA HIS A 85 -2.32 -8.54 2.99
C HIS A 85 -1.58 -7.63 1.99
N ALA A 86 -1.26 -6.41 2.40
CA ALA A 86 -0.51 -5.46 1.56
C ALA A 86 0.89 -5.99 1.20
N LEU A 87 1.63 -6.55 2.17
CA LEU A 87 2.94 -7.16 1.93
C LEU A 87 2.86 -8.33 0.95
N LYS A 88 1.83 -9.19 1.07
CA LYS A 88 1.58 -10.29 0.12
C LYS A 88 1.34 -9.77 -1.29
N LEU A 89 0.56 -8.70 -1.45
CA LEU A 89 0.31 -8.08 -2.75
C LEU A 89 1.59 -7.52 -3.36
N ILE A 90 2.40 -6.81 -2.57
CA ILE A 90 3.68 -6.25 -3.03
C ILE A 90 4.62 -7.39 -3.47
N ALA A 91 4.73 -8.47 -2.68
CA ALA A 91 5.55 -9.63 -3.03
C ALA A 91 5.07 -10.32 -4.31
N ALA A 92 3.76 -10.52 -4.48
CA ALA A 92 3.17 -11.09 -5.68
C ALA A 92 3.44 -10.22 -6.93
N LYS A 93 3.33 -8.89 -6.80
CA LYS A 93 3.66 -7.95 -7.88
C LYS A 93 5.13 -8.06 -8.29
N VAL A 94 6.05 -8.13 -7.33
CA VAL A 94 7.48 -8.30 -7.62
C VAL A 94 7.74 -9.62 -8.35
N ALA A 95 7.13 -10.72 -7.90
CA ALA A 95 7.27 -12.03 -8.54
C ALA A 95 6.71 -12.04 -9.98
N SER A 96 5.51 -11.47 -10.18
CA SER A 96 4.86 -11.44 -11.51
C SER A 96 5.63 -10.63 -12.54
N ARG A 97 6.30 -9.54 -12.15
CA ARG A 97 7.16 -8.74 -13.03
C ARG A 97 8.33 -9.54 -13.62
N GLY A 98 8.82 -10.56 -12.89
CA GLY A 98 9.84 -11.49 -13.40
C GLY A 98 9.31 -12.40 -14.52
N HIS A 99 8.06 -12.84 -14.43
CA HIS A 99 7.44 -13.74 -15.40
C HIS A 99 7.08 -13.07 -16.74
N VAL A 100 6.70 -11.78 -16.72
CA VAL A 100 6.30 -11.05 -17.95
C VAL A 100 7.50 -10.81 -18.89
N LYS A 101 8.72 -10.70 -18.35
CA LYS A 101 9.93 -10.45 -19.15
C LYS A 101 10.31 -11.60 -20.10
N VAL A 102 9.74 -12.80 -19.92
CA VAL A 102 10.08 -14.00 -20.70
C VAL A 102 9.22 -14.18 -21.96
N ARG A 103 8.15 -13.40 -22.15
CA ARG A 103 7.32 -13.41 -23.38
C ARG A 103 7.53 -12.17 -24.24
N ARG A 104 8.75 -12.01 -24.75
CA ARG A 104 9.01 -11.30 -26.01
C ARG A 104 9.88 -12.21 -26.86
N VAL A 105 9.28 -13.27 -27.38
CA VAL A 105 9.87 -14.01 -28.50
C VAL A 105 9.59 -13.16 -29.72
N SER A 106 10.60 -12.43 -30.18
CA SER A 106 10.58 -11.81 -31.50
C SER A 106 10.38 -12.94 -32.50
N ALA A 107 9.24 -12.96 -33.20
CA ALA A 107 9.12 -13.75 -34.42
C ALA A 107 10.16 -13.20 -35.39
N VAL A 108 11.23 -13.97 -35.63
CA VAL A 108 12.15 -13.72 -36.74
C VAL A 108 11.34 -14.03 -38.00
N ASP A 109 11.03 -12.99 -38.77
CA ASP A 109 10.45 -13.13 -40.10
C ASP A 109 11.61 -13.49 -41.05
N GLU A 110 11.85 -14.78 -41.20
CA GLU A 110 12.74 -15.31 -42.22
C GLU A 110 11.89 -15.70 -43.42
N ALA A 111 11.75 -14.77 -44.37
CA ALA A 111 11.14 -15.03 -45.66
C ALA A 111 12.18 -15.68 -46.60
N PRO A 112 11.93 -16.87 -47.17
CA PRO A 112 12.78 -17.43 -48.21
C PRO A 112 12.39 -16.84 -49.57
N GLY A 113 13.21 -15.90 -50.05
CA GLY A 113 13.10 -15.33 -51.40
C GLY A 113 13.87 -16.19 -52.41
N GLN A 114 13.14 -17.15 -52.97
CA GLN A 114 13.36 -17.93 -54.19
C GLN A 114 14.42 -17.43 -55.18
N ASP A 115 15.33 -18.34 -55.56
CA ASP A 115 16.12 -18.28 -56.79
C ASP A 115 15.19 -18.31 -58.01
N ASP A 116 15.24 -17.29 -58.86
CA ASP A 116 14.77 -17.38 -60.25
C ASP A 116 15.84 -16.81 -61.18
N VAL A 117 16.56 -17.75 -61.79
CA VAL A 117 17.46 -17.62 -62.93
C VAL A 117 16.62 -17.46 -64.19
N TRP A 118 16.75 -16.36 -64.94
CA TRP A 118 16.50 -16.36 -66.39
C TRP A 118 17.40 -15.33 -67.12
N GLU A 119 18.23 -15.89 -68.02
CA GLU A 119 18.98 -15.35 -69.18
C GLU A 119 19.87 -14.10 -69.05
#